data_AF-B2VED8-F1
#
_entry.id   AF-B2VED8-F1
#
_cell.length_a   1.000
_cell.length_b   1.000
_cell.length_c   1.000
_cell.angle_alpha   90.00
_cell.angle_beta   90.00
_cell.angle_gamma   90.00
#
_symmetry.space_group_name_H-M   'P 1'
#
loop_
_entity.id
_entity.type
_entity.pdbx_description
1 polymer ?
#
loop_
_entity_poly.entity_id
_entity_poly.type
_entity_poly.pdbx_seq_one_letter_code
_entity_poly.pdbx_strand_id
1 'polypeptide(L)'
;MAVTTYNSLVQKTFCDNAIRSVVMIDDDFITYSDSIKALNSEIKLDPAKIDSSKRAATLEEYFQAKNMICDIDNGSVNFDVDRIRKSDLVIIDYHLDTMHRIKPLQY
;
A
#
# COMPACT_ATOMS: atom_id res chain seq x y z
N MET A 1 23.54 9.00 -29.66
CA MET A 1 22.36 9.44 -28.88
C MET A 1 21.14 9.18 -29.73
N ALA A 2 20.24 8.30 -29.30
CA ALA A 2 19.02 8.03 -30.06
C ALA A 2 18.09 9.25 -29.98
N VAL A 3 17.58 9.70 -31.13
CA VAL A 3 16.59 10.78 -31.19
C VAL A 3 15.27 10.21 -30.69
N THR A 4 14.90 10.53 -29.46
CA THR A 4 13.60 10.15 -28.89
C THR A 4 12.51 10.88 -29.67
N THR A 5 11.72 10.17 -30.46
CA THR A 5 10.56 10.74 -31.15
C THR A 5 9.51 11.19 -30.15
N TYR A 6 8.81 12.30 -30.41
CA TYR A 6 7.76 12.85 -29.55
C TYR A 6 6.77 11.76 -29.07
N ASN A 7 6.35 10.87 -29.97
CA ASN A 7 5.45 9.76 -29.64
C ASN A 7 6.03 8.79 -28.60
N SER A 8 7.33 8.52 -28.64
CA SER A 8 8.02 7.71 -27.63
C SER A 8 8.04 8.41 -26.28
N LEU A 9 8.20 9.74 -26.27
CA LEU A 9 8.14 10.54 -25.04
C LEU A 9 6.72 10.54 -24.42
N VAL A 10 5.69 10.69 -25.26
CA VAL A 10 4.27 10.63 -24.86
C VAL A 10 3.97 9.25 -24.27
N GLN A 11 4.30 8.18 -24.97
CA GLN A 11 4.06 6.82 -24.49
C GLN A 11 4.79 6.54 -23.17
N LYS A 12 6.05 6.95 -23.05
CA LYS A 12 6.81 6.79 -21.81
C LYS A 12 6.20 7.58 -20.64
N THR A 13 5.67 8.76 -20.90
CA THR A 13 5.09 9.63 -19.87
C THR A 13 3.72 9.15 -19.40
N PHE A 14 2.87 8.72 -20.33
CA PHE A 14 1.46 8.42 -20.05
C PHE A 14 1.12 6.94 -19.95
N CYS A 15 1.98 6.04 -20.44
CA CYS A 15 1.76 4.59 -20.35
C CYS A 15 2.76 3.94 -19.39
N ASP A 16 4.05 4.24 -19.53
CA ASP A 16 5.09 3.49 -18.82
C ASP A 16 5.39 4.06 -17.42
N ASN A 17 5.36 5.40 -17.27
CA ASN A 17 5.64 6.12 -16.02
C ASN A 17 4.42 6.92 -15.52
N ALA A 18 3.21 6.44 -15.84
CA ALA A 18 1.97 7.13 -15.51
C ALA A 18 1.70 7.18 -14.00
N ILE A 19 2.24 6.21 -13.26
CA ILE A 19 2.06 6.08 -11.81
C ILE A 19 3.44 6.29 -11.17
N ARG A 20 3.54 7.24 -10.23
CA ARG A 20 4.79 7.57 -9.53
C ARG A 20 4.67 7.40 -8.02
N SER A 21 3.44 7.48 -7.51
CA SER A 21 3.12 7.37 -6.09
C SER A 21 1.97 6.39 -5.86
N VAL A 22 2.16 5.51 -4.90
CA VAL A 22 1.21 4.49 -4.48
C VAL A 22 1.01 4.61 -2.98
N VAL A 23 -0.26 4.58 -2.56
CA VAL A 23 -0.61 4.40 -1.14
C VAL A 23 -1.38 3.10 -1.02
N MET A 24 -0.91 2.22 -0.14
CA MET A 24 -1.59 0.99 0.24
C MET A 24 -2.18 1.17 1.64
N ILE A 25 -3.45 0.81 1.78
CA ILE A 25 -4.17 0.77 3.04
C ILE A 25 -4.44 -0.70 3.33
N ASP A 26 -3.82 -1.22 4.38
CA ASP A 26 -3.93 -2.60 4.82
C ASP A 26 -4.12 -2.56 6.35
N ASP A 27 -5.25 -3.05 6.85
CA ASP A 27 -5.57 -3.03 8.28
C ASP A 27 -5.00 -4.24 9.06
N ASP A 28 -4.40 -5.20 8.36
CA ASP A 28 -3.84 -6.42 8.94
C ASP A 28 -2.35 -6.64 8.60
N PHE A 29 -1.61 -5.58 8.25
CA PHE A 29 -0.15 -5.69 8.12
C PHE A 29 0.57 -5.49 9.47
N ILE A 30 1.78 -6.04 9.56
CA ILE A 30 2.70 -5.90 10.69
C ILE A 30 3.47 -4.60 10.51
N THR A 31 3.29 -3.67 11.44
CA THR A 31 4.01 -2.39 11.42
C THR A 31 5.49 -2.59 11.72
N TYR A 32 6.32 -1.60 11.36
CA TYR A 32 7.73 -1.60 11.75
C TYR A 32 7.90 -1.70 13.28
N SER A 33 7.07 -0.99 14.05
CA SER A 33 7.11 -1.05 15.52
C SER A 33 6.84 -2.47 16.04
N ASP A 34 5.82 -3.15 15.49
CA ASP A 34 5.48 -4.51 15.88
C ASP A 34 6.56 -5.51 15.44
N SER A 35 7.19 -5.28 14.29
CA SER A 35 8.31 -6.08 13.80
C SER A 35 9.49 -6.04 14.78
N ILE A 36 9.85 -4.86 15.29
CA ILE A 36 10.93 -4.69 16.28
C ILE A 36 10.56 -5.33 17.62
N LYS A 37 9.33 -5.15 18.11
CA LYS A 37 8.87 -5.79 19.34
C LYS A 37 8.89 -7.32 19.23
N ALA A 38 8.49 -7.86 18.08
CA ALA A 38 8.52 -9.28 17.82
C ALA A 38 9.95 -9.82 17.77
N LEU A 39 10.87 -9.08 17.15
CA LEU A 39 12.30 -9.43 17.12
C LEU A 39 12.91 -9.45 18.52
N ASN A 40 12.52 -8.50 19.39
CA ASN A 40 12.91 -8.45 20.79
C ASN A 40 12.20 -9.49 21.68
N SER A 41 11.35 -10.35 21.10
CA SER A 41 10.53 -11.34 21.83
C SER A 41 9.54 -10.74 22.83
N GLU A 42 9.18 -9.47 22.68
CA GLU A 42 8.21 -8.76 23.52
C GLU A 42 6.77 -9.13 23.16
N ILE A 43 6.52 -9.47 21.89
CA ILE A 43 5.21 -9.89 21.38
C ILE A 43 5.35 -11.14 20.52
N LYS A 44 4.29 -11.96 20.45
CA LYS A 44 4.13 -13.00 19.44
C LYS A 44 3.25 -12.49 18.32
N LEU A 45 3.72 -12.64 17.09
CA LEU A 45 2.94 -12.32 15.90
C LEU A 45 2.02 -13.50 15.54
N ASP A 46 0.79 -13.19 15.15
CA ASP A 46 -0.15 -14.16 14.63
C ASP A 46 0.33 -14.69 13.25
N PRO A 47 0.41 -16.01 13.02
CA PRO A 47 0.71 -16.58 11.71
C PRO A 47 -0.15 -16.04 10.57
N ALA A 48 -1.43 -15.76 10.80
CA ALA A 48 -2.32 -15.18 9.78
C ALA A 48 -1.88 -13.76 9.39
N LYS A 49 -1.51 -12.96 10.39
CA LYS A 49 -1.02 -11.59 10.22
C LYS A 49 0.36 -11.54 9.55
N ILE A 50 1.18 -12.58 9.74
CA ILE A 50 2.44 -12.73 9.00
C ILE A 50 2.16 -12.97 7.51
N ASP A 51 1.15 -13.75 7.18
CA ASP A 51 0.81 -14.06 5.79
C ASP A 51 0.25 -12.83 5.05
N SER A 52 -0.66 -12.08 5.66
CA SER A 52 -1.14 -10.79 5.12
C SER A 52 0.01 -9.82 4.87
N SER A 53 0.89 -9.67 5.85
CA SER A 53 2.06 -8.79 5.74
C SER A 53 3.04 -9.19 4.64
N LYS A 54 3.15 -10.48 4.32
CA LYS A 54 3.98 -10.94 3.18
C LYS A 54 3.41 -10.45 1.85
N ARG A 55 2.07 -10.44 1.69
CA ARG A 55 1.43 -9.90 0.49
C ARG A 55 1.70 -8.41 0.36
N ALA A 56 1.53 -7.67 1.46
CA ALA A 56 1.85 -6.25 1.54
C ALA A 56 3.31 -5.96 1.17
N ALA A 57 4.26 -6.72 1.73
CA ALA A 57 5.68 -6.59 1.42
C ALA A 57 5.99 -6.90 -0.05
N THR A 58 5.37 -7.94 -0.63
CA THR A 58 5.57 -8.29 -2.05
C THR A 58 5.12 -7.16 -2.98
N LEU A 59 3.99 -6.51 -2.66
CA LEU A 59 3.50 -5.36 -3.41
C LEU A 59 4.43 -4.15 -3.26
N GLU A 60 4.88 -3.88 -2.04
CA GLU A 60 5.84 -2.81 -1.77
C GLU A 60 7.16 -3.01 -2.54
N GLU A 61 7.75 -4.20 -2.48
CA GLU A 61 8.94 -4.57 -3.25
C GLU A 61 8.74 -4.37 -4.77
N TYR A 62 7.56 -4.73 -5.29
CA TYR A 62 7.24 -4.54 -6.70
C TYR A 62 7.26 -3.06 -7.11
N PHE A 63 6.67 -2.17 -6.31
CA PHE A 63 6.64 -0.74 -6.60
C PHE A 63 8.01 -0.09 -6.38
N GLN A 64 8.74 -0.49 -5.35
CA GLN A 64 10.11 -0.05 -5.13
C GLN A 64 11.03 -0.43 -6.30
N ALA A 65 10.90 -1.65 -6.85
CA ALA A 65 11.66 -2.09 -8.03
C ALA A 65 11.40 -1.22 -9.27
N LYS A 66 10.26 -0.52 -9.31
CA LYS A 66 9.90 0.45 -10.35
C LYS A 66 10.29 1.89 -10.01
N ASN A 67 11.00 2.12 -8.91
CA ASN A 67 11.32 3.44 -8.35
C ASN A 67 10.06 4.27 -8.04
N MET A 68 8.99 3.60 -7.61
CA MET A 68 7.75 4.24 -7.19
C MET A 68 7.68 4.26 -5.67
N ILE A 69 7.21 5.38 -5.12
CA ILE A 69 6.97 5.49 -3.67
C ILE A 69 5.74 4.65 -3.34
N CYS A 70 5.85 3.75 -2.36
CA CYS A 70 4.74 2.93 -1.88
C CYS A 70 4.65 3.08 -0.36
N ASP A 71 3.69 3.86 0.11
CA ASP A 71 3.44 4.01 1.54
C ASP A 71 2.36 3.02 1.98
N ILE A 72 2.62 2.28 3.06
CA ILE A 72 1.64 1.35 3.65
C ILE A 72 1.08 1.96 4.94
N ASP A 73 -0.25 2.05 5.04
CA ASP A 73 -0.94 2.59 6.21
C ASP A 73 -1.88 1.57 6.85
N ASN A 74 -1.93 1.59 8.19
CA ASN A 74 -2.76 0.71 9.03
C ASN A 74 -4.08 1.41 9.43
N GLY A 75 -4.19 2.70 9.14
CA GLY A 75 -5.16 3.55 9.78
C GLY A 75 -6.56 3.50 9.15
N SER A 76 -7.43 2.64 9.65
CA SER A 76 -8.89 2.72 9.45
C SER A 76 -9.55 3.99 10.06
N VAL A 77 -8.79 4.85 10.76
CA VAL A 77 -9.36 5.93 11.60
C VAL A 77 -8.78 7.34 11.36
N ASN A 78 -7.60 7.51 10.76
CA ASN A 78 -7.03 8.85 10.49
C ASN A 78 -6.19 8.85 9.22
N PHE A 79 -6.87 8.75 8.07
CA PHE A 79 -6.20 8.94 6.79
C PHE A 79 -5.64 10.35 6.67
N ASP A 80 -4.37 10.45 6.28
CA ASP A 80 -3.88 11.69 5.69
C ASP A 80 -4.53 11.86 4.31
N VAL A 81 -5.66 12.59 4.31
CA VAL A 81 -6.46 12.85 3.11
C VAL A 81 -5.63 13.50 2.01
N ASP A 82 -4.64 14.31 2.37
CA ASP A 82 -3.75 14.92 1.39
C ASP A 82 -2.83 13.90 0.75
N ARG A 83 -2.36 12.89 1.50
CA ARG A 83 -1.54 11.80 0.94
C ARG A 83 -2.35 10.96 -0.05
N ILE A 84 -3.58 10.59 0.30
CA ILE A 84 -4.48 9.85 -0.59
C ILE A 84 -4.78 10.67 -1.86
N ARG A 85 -5.10 11.96 -1.72
CA ARG A 85 -5.40 12.85 -2.86
C ARG A 85 -4.22 13.08 -3.80
N LYS A 86 -3.00 13.04 -3.28
CA LYS A 86 -1.77 13.24 -4.06
C LYS A 86 -1.23 11.94 -4.65
N SER A 87 -1.83 10.80 -4.34
CA SER A 87 -1.41 9.50 -4.86
C SER A 87 -1.95 9.26 -6.26
N ASP A 88 -1.13 8.69 -7.13
CA ASP A 88 -1.56 8.29 -8.48
C ASP A 88 -2.35 6.97 -8.44
N LEU A 89 -2.05 6.11 -7.46
CA LEU A 89 -2.73 4.84 -7.21
C LEU A 89 -2.99 4.65 -5.71
N VAL A 90 -4.21 4.26 -5.37
CA VAL A 90 -4.59 3.87 -4.00
C VAL A 90 -5.03 2.42 -4.03
N ILE A 91 -4.36 1.58 -3.24
CA ILE A 91 -4.68 0.16 -3.07
C ILE A 91 -5.31 0.01 -1.69
N ILE A 92 -6.45 -0.67 -1.62
CA ILE A 92 -7.19 -0.87 -0.38
C ILE A 92 -7.39 -2.38 -0.20
N ASP A 93 -6.63 -2.96 0.73
CA ASP A 93 -6.83 -4.34 1.20
C ASP A 93 -7.51 -4.27 2.56
N TYR A 94 -8.84 -4.12 2.56
CA TYR A 94 -9.62 -4.23 3.79
C TYR A 94 -9.88 -5.70 4.08
N HIS A 95 -9.36 -6.18 5.20
CA HIS A 95 -9.84 -7.41 5.81
C HIS A 95 -11.27 -7.17 6.29
N LEU A 96 -12.25 -7.38 5.41
CA LEU A 96 -13.67 -7.31 5.73
C LEU A 96 -14.01 -8.46 6.68
N ASP A 97 -13.78 -8.24 7.97
CA ASP A 97 -14.29 -9.09 9.03
C ASP A 97 -15.80 -9.21 8.82
N THR A 98 -16.25 -10.44 8.58
CA THR A 98 -17.66 -10.77 8.35
C THR A 98 -18.57 -10.31 9.50
N MET A 99 -18.00 -9.98 10.66
CA MET A 99 -18.69 -9.43 11.82
C MET A 99 -19.02 -7.92 11.72
N HIS A 100 -18.40 -7.15 10.81
CA HIS A 100 -18.73 -5.73 10.62
C HIS A 100 -19.88 -5.48 9.62
N ARG A 101 -20.49 -6.55 9.07
CA ARG A 101 -21.65 -6.47 8.16
C ARG A 101 -22.96 -5.99 8.78
N ILE A 102 -22.97 -5.57 10.06
CA ILE A 102 -24.17 -5.12 10.77
C ILE A 102 -23.99 -3.73 11.39
N LYS A 103 -23.55 -2.75 10.60
CA LYS A 103 -24.02 -1.38 10.82
C LYS A 103 -24.77 -0.95 9.57
N PRO A 104 -26.12 -0.95 9.57
CA PRO A 104 -26.85 -0.33 8.48
C PRO A 104 -26.39 1.12 8.41
N LEU A 105 -26.05 1.56 7.20
CA LEU A 105 -25.87 2.96 6.86
C LEU A 105 -27.11 3.72 7.37
N GLN A 106 -26.96 4.46 8.47
CA GLN A 106 -27.96 5.43 8.87
C GLN A 106 -27.74 6.64 7.98
N TYR A 107 -28.59 6.74 6.95
CA TYR A 107 -28.79 7.97 6.19
C TYR A 107 -29.57 8.98 7.02
#